data_AF-A0A3B0UAS4-F1
#
_entry.id   AF-A0A3B0UAS4-F1
#
_cell.length_a   1.000
_cell.length_b   1.000
_cell.length_c   1.000
_cell.angle_alpha   90.00
_cell.angle_beta   90.00
_cell.angle_gamma   90.00
#
_symmetry.space_group_name_H-M   'P 1'
#
loop_
_entity.id
_entity.type
_entity.pdbx_description
1 polymer ?
#
loop_
_entity_poly.entity_id
_entity_poly.type
_entity_poly.pdbx_seq_one_letter_code
_entity_poly.pdbx_strand_id
1 'polypeptide(L)'
;MKDMKENNFLAKWLANEISEAELKKHLSEDEVRTYKKIISHSNQLEAPHFNAEEALKKLNLKNSRTKVRKLNFTKFMYRVAAIIVVVFASYYFIGNHTKNYRTSLAQKITFNLPDKSTVNLNADSEVKYKTRNWKKNRNLSLKGEAYFKVAKGSKFTVKTALGNVSVLGTQFNVVARNNYFEVICYEGLVSATYKNNTIKIPAGSSFKVINSETKFEKTITASGPSWIQNNSSFKSMPYWYVVSELERQYNITIEFNNTLSNNLFTGNFTHNNLKNALKAITIPFNLNYTFVTNNKVRLN
;
A
#
# COMPACT_ATOMS: atom_id res chain seq x y z
N MET A 1 -24.96 -67.71 -54.34
CA MET A 1 -25.24 -68.91 -55.15
C MET A 1 -26.27 -69.73 -54.36
N LYS A 2 -27.56 -69.39 -54.39
CA LYS A 2 -28.48 -70.09 -55.29
C LYS A 2 -29.75 -69.33 -55.74
N ASP A 3 -30.05 -68.11 -55.25
CA ASP A 3 -31.36 -67.47 -55.60
C ASP A 3 -31.26 -66.25 -56.53
N MET A 4 -30.06 -65.76 -56.85
CA MET A 4 -29.88 -64.57 -57.70
C MET A 4 -29.93 -64.90 -59.21
N LYS A 5 -30.10 -66.16 -59.58
CA LYS A 5 -30.24 -66.61 -60.98
C LYS A 5 -31.67 -66.97 -61.39
N GLU A 6 -32.63 -67.08 -60.47
CA GLU A 6 -34.01 -67.46 -60.78
C GLU A 6 -35.01 -66.30 -60.85
N ASN A 7 -34.74 -65.12 -60.29
CA ASN A 7 -35.73 -64.03 -60.22
C ASN A 7 -35.57 -62.92 -61.26
N ASN A 8 -35.08 -63.24 -62.47
CA ASN A 8 -35.01 -62.27 -63.59
C ASN A 8 -36.20 -62.37 -64.56
N PHE A 9 -37.34 -62.92 -64.12
CA PHE A 9 -38.52 -63.04 -64.97
C PHE A 9 -39.21 -61.69 -65.19
N LEU A 10 -39.24 -60.82 -64.17
CA LEU A 10 -39.83 -59.48 -64.25
C LEU A 10 -39.08 -58.57 -65.22
N ALA A 11 -37.75 -58.57 -65.21
CA ALA A 11 -36.98 -57.74 -66.15
C ALA A 11 -37.06 -58.28 -67.58
N LYS A 12 -37.10 -59.61 -67.78
CA LYS A 12 -37.36 -60.21 -69.09
C LYS A 12 -38.75 -59.88 -69.63
N TRP A 13 -39.77 -59.83 -68.77
CA TRP A 13 -41.10 -59.38 -69.15
C TRP A 13 -41.14 -57.89 -69.50
N LEU A 14 -40.47 -57.05 -68.72
CA LEU A 14 -40.31 -55.61 -69.02
C LEU A 14 -39.57 -55.37 -70.34
N ALA A 15 -38.65 -56.27 -70.71
CA ALA A 15 -37.93 -56.26 -71.99
C ALA A 15 -38.70 -56.93 -73.15
N ASN A 16 -39.94 -57.37 -72.91
CA ASN A 16 -40.83 -58.03 -73.88
C ASN A 16 -40.33 -59.41 -74.37
N GLU A 17 -39.48 -60.08 -73.59
CA GLU A 17 -38.86 -61.38 -73.94
C GLU A 17 -39.68 -62.61 -73.49
N ILE A 18 -40.70 -62.43 -72.65
CA ILE A 18 -41.60 -63.50 -72.20
C ILE A 18 -43.08 -63.06 -72.26
N SER A 19 -43.98 -64.01 -72.54
CA SER A 19 -45.42 -63.72 -72.72
C SER A 19 -46.19 -63.66 -71.39
N GLU A 20 -47.33 -62.96 -71.38
CA GLU A 20 -48.17 -62.83 -70.17
C GLU A 20 -48.68 -64.17 -69.64
N ALA A 21 -48.84 -65.17 -70.50
CA ALA A 21 -49.26 -66.52 -70.13
C ALA A 21 -48.20 -67.28 -69.33
N GLU A 22 -46.92 -66.99 -69.57
CA GLU A 22 -45.80 -67.52 -68.77
C GLU A 22 -45.62 -66.75 -67.47
N LEU A 23 -45.92 -65.45 -67.44
CA LEU A 23 -45.83 -64.62 -66.23
C LEU A 23 -46.84 -65.07 -65.15
N LYS A 24 -48.05 -65.47 -65.57
CA LYS A 24 -49.09 -66.01 -64.67
C LYS A 24 -48.75 -67.37 -64.04
N LYS A 25 -47.75 -68.11 -64.55
CA LYS A 25 -47.29 -69.37 -63.94
C LYS A 25 -46.41 -69.15 -62.73
N HIS A 26 -45.79 -67.96 -62.61
CA HIS A 26 -44.82 -67.64 -61.58
C HIS A 26 -45.29 -66.56 -60.60
N LEU A 27 -46.41 -65.89 -60.89
CA LEU A 27 -46.97 -64.82 -60.06
C LEU A 27 -48.49 -65.00 -59.92
N SER A 28 -49.03 -64.58 -58.78
CA SER A 28 -50.48 -64.53 -58.55
C SER A 28 -51.14 -63.46 -59.45
N GLU A 29 -52.44 -63.61 -59.75
CA GLU A 29 -53.15 -62.67 -60.64
C GLU A 29 -53.14 -61.22 -60.11
N ASP A 30 -53.13 -61.03 -58.79
CA ASP A 30 -53.05 -59.72 -58.15
C ASP A 30 -51.67 -59.05 -58.31
N GLU A 31 -50.60 -59.82 -58.29
CA GLU A 31 -49.24 -59.32 -58.51
C GLU A 31 -49.05 -58.87 -59.96
N VAL A 32 -49.51 -59.67 -60.93
CA VAL A 32 -49.47 -59.32 -62.36
C VAL A 32 -50.24 -58.02 -62.62
N ARG A 33 -51.39 -57.82 -61.98
CA ARG A 33 -52.18 -56.58 -62.07
C ARG A 33 -51.43 -55.38 -61.51
N THR A 34 -50.72 -55.57 -60.39
CA THR A 34 -49.94 -54.51 -59.74
C THR A 34 -48.78 -54.08 -60.62
N TYR A 35 -48.04 -55.02 -61.20
CA TYR A 35 -46.94 -54.69 -62.10
C TYR A 35 -47.41 -53.99 -63.39
N LYS A 36 -48.56 -54.39 -63.94
CA LYS A 36 -49.18 -53.65 -65.07
C LYS A 36 -49.49 -52.19 -64.71
N LYS A 37 -50.03 -51.94 -63.52
CA LYS A 37 -50.30 -50.58 -63.03
C LYS A 37 -49.00 -49.77 -62.87
N ILE A 38 -47.95 -50.38 -62.34
CA ILE A 38 -46.65 -49.72 -62.15
C ILE A 38 -46.09 -49.30 -63.52
N ILE A 39 -46.10 -50.18 -64.52
CA ILE A 39 -45.59 -49.86 -65.86
C ILE A 39 -46.42 -48.78 -66.54
N SER A 40 -47.75 -48.84 -66.43
CA SER A 40 -48.62 -47.82 -67.05
C SER A 40 -48.39 -46.44 -66.45
N HIS A 41 -48.11 -46.36 -65.15
CA HIS A 41 -47.81 -45.09 -64.48
C HIS A 41 -46.35 -44.65 -64.65
N SER A 42 -45.39 -45.58 -64.73
CA SER A 42 -43.98 -45.25 -64.94
C SER A 42 -43.71 -44.67 -66.32
N ASN A 43 -44.41 -45.17 -67.34
CA ASN A 43 -44.27 -44.66 -68.71
C ASN A 43 -44.81 -43.23 -68.88
N GLN A 44 -45.56 -42.72 -67.90
CA GLN A 44 -46.06 -41.34 -67.86
C GLN A 44 -45.16 -40.41 -67.03
N LEU A 45 -44.10 -40.93 -66.40
CA LEU A 45 -43.15 -40.12 -65.64
C LEU A 45 -42.13 -39.50 -66.58
N GLU A 46 -42.25 -38.20 -66.83
CA GLU A 46 -41.16 -37.42 -67.42
C GLU A 46 -40.20 -36.95 -66.31
N ALA A 47 -38.91 -37.10 -66.54
CA ALA A 47 -37.91 -36.54 -65.64
C ALA A 47 -37.97 -35.01 -65.69
N PRO A 48 -37.93 -34.30 -64.55
CA PRO A 48 -37.94 -32.84 -64.55
C PRO A 48 -36.71 -32.30 -65.29
N HIS A 49 -36.89 -31.26 -66.10
CA HIS A 49 -35.81 -30.61 -66.84
C HIS A 49 -34.74 -30.07 -65.87
N PHE A 50 -33.57 -30.72 -65.81
CA PHE A 50 -32.43 -30.26 -65.03
C PHE A 50 -31.60 -29.26 -65.85
N ASN A 51 -31.76 -27.97 -65.54
CA ASN A 51 -30.95 -26.92 -66.16
C ASN A 51 -29.66 -26.70 -65.35
N ALA A 52 -28.57 -27.31 -65.81
CA ALA A 52 -27.25 -27.23 -65.18
C ALA A 52 -26.72 -25.78 -65.09
N GLU A 53 -27.08 -24.93 -66.06
CA GLU A 53 -26.59 -23.54 -66.14
C GLU A 53 -27.27 -22.64 -65.09
N GLU A 54 -28.57 -22.84 -64.86
CA GLU A 54 -29.30 -22.14 -63.80
C GLU A 54 -28.83 -22.56 -62.40
N ALA A 55 -28.55 -23.85 -62.21
CA ALA A 55 -27.99 -24.37 -60.97
C ALA A 55 -26.60 -23.77 -60.67
N LEU A 56 -25.74 -23.67 -61.69
CA LEU A 56 -24.39 -23.11 -61.56
C LEU A 56 -24.42 -21.60 -61.29
N LYS A 57 -25.37 -20.88 -61.88
CA LYS A 57 -25.62 -19.45 -61.60
C LYS A 57 -26.07 -19.23 -60.15
N LYS A 58 -26.96 -20.08 -59.62
CA LYS A 58 -27.39 -20.04 -58.19
C LYS A 58 -26.24 -20.32 -57.23
N LEU A 59 -25.30 -21.20 -57.60
CA LEU A 59 -24.09 -21.47 -56.81
C LEU A 59 -23.12 -20.29 -56.81
N ASN A 60 -22.90 -19.65 -57.96
CA ASN A 60 -22.00 -18.49 -58.05
C ASN A 60 -22.54 -17.25 -57.33
N LEU A 61 -23.85 -17.03 -57.29
CA LEU A 61 -24.47 -15.92 -56.54
C LEU A 61 -24.36 -16.11 -55.01
N LYS A 62 -24.32 -17.36 -54.53
CA LYS A 62 -24.09 -17.67 -53.11
C LYS A 62 -22.62 -17.52 -52.68
N ASN A 63 -21.69 -17.42 -53.63
CA ASN A 63 -20.25 -17.23 -53.39
C ASN A 63 -19.84 -15.76 -53.18
N SER A 64 -20.76 -14.89 -52.76
CA SER A 64 -20.39 -13.61 -52.15
C SER A 64 -19.64 -13.90 -50.84
N ARG A 65 -18.31 -14.02 -50.92
CA ARG A 65 -17.40 -14.18 -49.80
C ARG A 65 -17.81 -13.21 -48.68
N THR A 66 -18.38 -13.74 -47.61
CA THR A 66 -18.64 -12.95 -46.41
C THR A 66 -17.32 -12.33 -45.98
N LYS A 67 -17.33 -11.01 -45.76
CA LYS A 67 -16.12 -10.23 -45.48
C LYS A 67 -15.52 -10.71 -44.15
N VAL A 68 -14.56 -11.63 -44.20
CA VAL A 68 -13.89 -12.17 -43.00
C VAL A 68 -13.05 -11.05 -42.39
N ARG A 69 -13.59 -10.37 -41.38
CA ARG A 69 -12.81 -9.39 -40.59
C ARG A 69 -11.80 -10.17 -39.75
N LYS A 70 -10.51 -10.09 -40.10
CA LYS A 70 -9.44 -10.57 -39.22
C LYS A 70 -9.45 -9.74 -37.94
N LEU A 71 -9.81 -10.37 -36.82
CA LEU A 71 -9.72 -9.74 -35.51
C LEU A 71 -8.24 -9.45 -35.22
N ASN A 72 -7.91 -8.18 -35.10
CA ASN A 72 -6.54 -7.72 -34.86
C ASN A 72 -6.23 -7.88 -33.36
N PHE A 73 -6.00 -9.14 -32.95
CA PHE A 73 -5.80 -9.54 -31.55
C PHE A 73 -4.69 -8.73 -30.86
N THR A 74 -3.66 -8.32 -31.60
CA THR A 74 -2.59 -7.44 -31.11
C THR A 74 -3.10 -6.08 -30.65
N LYS A 75 -3.98 -5.42 -31.43
CA LYS A 75 -4.60 -4.14 -31.02
C LYS A 75 -5.52 -4.30 -29.81
N PHE A 76 -6.15 -5.46 -29.65
CA PHE A 76 -6.92 -5.78 -28.45
C PHE A 76 -6.01 -6.01 -27.24
N MET A 77 -4.90 -6.74 -27.40
CA MET A 77 -3.89 -6.97 -26.36
C MET A 77 -3.23 -5.66 -25.88
N TYR A 78 -2.92 -4.71 -26.77
CA TYR A 78 -2.38 -3.41 -26.35
C TYR A 78 -3.37 -2.60 -25.48
N ARG A 79 -4.68 -2.70 -25.73
CA ARG A 79 -5.71 -2.07 -24.89
C ARG A 79 -5.77 -2.70 -23.50
N VAL A 80 -5.73 -4.04 -23.44
CA VAL A 80 -5.72 -4.78 -22.17
C VAL A 80 -4.45 -4.48 -21.38
N ALA A 81 -3.29 -4.48 -22.04
CA ALA A 81 -2.01 -4.13 -21.41
C ALA A 81 -2.01 -2.70 -20.84
N ALA A 82 -2.54 -1.73 -21.59
CA ALA A 82 -2.65 -0.34 -21.11
C ALA A 82 -3.52 -0.23 -19.84
N ILE A 83 -4.64 -0.95 -19.79
CA ILE A 83 -5.50 -0.99 -18.59
C ILE A 83 -4.76 -1.61 -17.41
N ILE A 84 -4.07 -2.73 -17.62
CA ILE A 84 -3.28 -3.39 -16.56
C ILE A 84 -2.21 -2.44 -16.04
N VAL A 85 -1.47 -1.75 -16.93
CA VAL A 85 -0.44 -0.78 -16.53
C VAL A 85 -1.06 0.36 -15.72
N VAL A 86 -2.21 0.90 -16.14
CA VAL A 86 -2.89 1.97 -15.39
C VAL A 86 -3.37 1.48 -14.02
N VAL A 87 -3.93 0.26 -13.93
CA VAL A 87 -4.37 -0.34 -12.66
C VAL A 87 -3.18 -0.64 -11.74
N PHE A 88 -2.08 -1.16 -12.28
CA PHE A 88 -0.87 -1.45 -11.50
C PHE A 88 -0.19 -0.17 -11.02
N ALA A 89 -0.09 0.84 -11.90
CA ALA A 89 0.46 2.14 -11.57
C ALA A 89 -0.40 2.84 -10.50
N SER A 90 -1.72 2.86 -10.67
CA SER A 90 -2.62 3.43 -9.66
C SER A 90 -2.56 2.66 -8.34
N TYR A 91 -2.54 1.33 -8.36
CA TYR A 91 -2.34 0.52 -7.15
C TYR A 91 -1.01 0.83 -6.44
N TYR A 92 0.07 1.00 -7.20
CA TYR A 92 1.39 1.33 -6.68
C TYR A 92 1.43 2.74 -6.07
N PHE A 93 0.87 3.74 -6.75
CA PHE A 93 0.81 5.12 -6.27
C PHE A 93 -0.12 5.29 -5.06
N ILE A 94 -1.23 4.54 -5.00
CA ILE A 94 -2.13 4.48 -3.83
C ILE A 94 -1.49 3.70 -2.66
N GLY A 95 -0.45 2.90 -2.91
CA GLY A 95 0.21 2.06 -1.90
C GLY A 95 1.11 2.79 -0.91
N ASN A 96 1.63 3.97 -1.26
CA ASN A 96 2.75 4.61 -0.55
C ASN A 96 2.37 5.88 0.22
N HIS A 97 1.17 5.95 0.79
CA HIS A 97 0.78 7.08 1.65
C HIS A 97 1.57 7.07 2.97
N THR A 98 2.64 7.87 3.02
CA THR A 98 3.37 8.21 4.24
C THR A 98 2.90 9.58 4.70
N LYS A 99 2.39 9.67 5.93
CA LYS A 99 2.09 10.97 6.55
C LYS A 99 3.35 11.51 7.22
N ASN A 100 3.60 12.79 7.04
CA ASN A 100 4.70 13.52 7.66
C ASN A 100 4.15 14.70 8.46
N TYR A 101 4.46 14.75 9.75
CA TYR A 101 4.18 15.87 10.63
C TYR A 101 5.51 16.51 11.00
N ARG A 102 5.66 17.81 10.74
CA ARG A 102 6.88 18.56 11.05
C ARG A 102 6.52 19.86 11.77
N THR A 103 7.31 20.20 12.78
CA THR A 103 7.26 21.49 13.48
C THR A 103 8.44 22.35 13.07
N SER A 104 8.19 23.65 12.95
CA SER A 104 9.23 24.67 12.82
C SER A 104 9.80 25.03 14.20
N LEU A 105 10.80 25.92 14.24
CA LEU A 105 11.26 26.54 15.48
C LEU A 105 10.11 27.30 16.16
N ALA A 106 10.10 27.32 17.49
CA ALA A 106 9.06 27.88 18.35
C ALA A 106 7.64 27.32 18.12
N GLN A 107 7.48 26.22 17.37
CA GLN A 107 6.18 25.62 17.06
C GLN A 107 5.99 24.29 17.79
N LYS A 108 4.80 24.08 18.35
CA LYS A 108 4.37 22.78 18.89
C LYS A 108 3.06 22.38 18.23
N ILE A 109 2.90 21.10 17.93
CA ILE A 109 1.64 20.58 17.39
C ILE A 109 1.21 19.34 18.15
N THR A 110 -0.11 19.15 18.23
CA THR A 110 -0.73 17.95 18.77
C THR A 110 -1.59 17.32 17.69
N PHE A 111 -1.45 16.01 17.49
CA PHE A 111 -2.26 15.27 16.53
C PHE A 111 -2.53 13.85 17.02
N ASN A 112 -3.57 13.24 16.45
CA ASN A 112 -3.95 11.87 16.75
C ASN A 112 -3.49 10.93 15.64
N LEU A 113 -3.02 9.75 16.05
CA LEU A 113 -2.70 8.64 15.16
C LEU A 113 -3.96 7.84 14.83
N PRO A 114 -3.95 6.98 13.79
CA PRO A 114 -5.13 6.22 13.37
C PRO A 114 -5.70 5.25 14.43
N ASP A 115 -4.95 4.97 15.49
CA ASP A 115 -5.33 4.13 16.63
C ASP A 115 -5.83 4.93 17.85
N LYS A 116 -6.13 6.22 17.67
CA LYS A 116 -6.49 7.17 18.73
C LYS A 116 -5.38 7.48 19.75
N SER A 117 -4.13 7.08 19.49
CA SER A 117 -2.99 7.56 20.28
C SER A 117 -2.74 9.04 20.00
N THR A 118 -2.39 9.80 21.03
CA THR A 118 -2.08 11.23 20.89
C THR A 118 -0.58 11.43 20.87
N VAL A 119 -0.12 12.29 19.96
CA VAL A 119 1.28 12.70 19.83
C VAL A 119 1.35 14.21 20.00
N ASN A 120 2.15 14.66 20.95
CA ASN A 120 2.59 16.05 21.05
C ASN A 120 4.01 16.12 20.48
N LEU A 121 4.22 16.98 19.50
CA LEU A 121 5.49 17.17 18.81
C LEU A 121 6.09 18.51 19.22
N ASN A 122 7.30 18.50 19.77
CA ASN A 122 7.98 19.71 20.25
C ASN A 122 8.56 20.51 19.06
N ALA A 123 9.13 21.69 19.32
CA ALA A 123 9.78 22.54 18.32
C ALA A 123 10.86 21.78 17.54
N ASP A 124 11.01 22.12 16.26
CA ASP A 124 12.01 21.52 15.34
C ASP A 124 12.05 19.98 15.43
N SER A 125 10.91 19.35 15.16
CA SER A 125 10.75 17.90 15.24
C SER A 125 9.92 17.36 14.07
N GLU A 126 10.09 16.07 13.78
CA GLU A 126 9.46 15.41 12.63
C GLU A 126 8.99 14.00 13.01
N VAL A 127 7.75 13.67 12.67
CA VAL A 127 7.17 12.33 12.80
C VAL A 127 6.66 11.83 11.45
N LYS A 128 7.13 10.65 11.03
CA LYS A 128 6.74 9.99 9.78
C LYS A 128 6.15 8.61 10.04
N TYR A 129 5.02 8.29 9.42
CA TYR A 129 4.45 6.94 9.49
C TYR A 129 3.65 6.55 8.25
N LYS A 130 3.52 5.24 8.02
CA LYS A 130 2.74 4.67 6.91
C LYS A 130 1.29 4.46 7.34
N THR A 131 0.33 5.02 6.61
CA THR A 131 -1.10 4.93 6.99
C THR A 131 -1.72 3.57 6.67
N ARG A 132 -1.43 3.01 5.49
CA ARG A 132 -2.09 1.81 4.96
C ARG A 132 -1.97 0.57 5.85
N ASN A 133 -0.83 0.39 6.51
CA ASN A 133 -0.55 -0.81 7.32
C ASN A 133 -0.58 -0.55 8.84
N TRP A 134 -1.12 0.59 9.27
CA TRP A 134 -1.06 1.02 10.67
C TRP A 134 -1.68 0.01 11.64
N LYS A 135 -2.81 -0.62 11.26
CA LYS A 135 -3.50 -1.62 12.10
C LYS A 135 -2.63 -2.85 12.41
N LYS A 136 -1.76 -3.27 11.48
CA LYS A 136 -0.85 -4.41 11.69
C LYS A 136 0.52 -3.98 12.21
N ASN A 137 1.01 -2.83 11.77
CA ASN A 137 2.35 -2.32 12.06
C ASN A 137 2.27 -0.87 12.53
N ARG A 138 2.14 -0.67 13.85
CA ARG A 138 2.14 0.65 14.51
C ARG A 138 3.57 1.20 14.64
N ASN A 139 4.20 1.45 13.49
CA ASN A 139 5.58 1.91 13.40
C ASN A 139 5.63 3.35 12.88
N LEU A 140 6.38 4.20 13.57
CA LEU A 140 6.68 5.56 13.14
C LEU A 140 8.17 5.86 13.26
N SER A 141 8.65 6.86 12.54
CA SER A 141 9.98 7.44 12.67
C SER A 141 9.88 8.81 13.32
N LEU A 142 10.79 9.10 14.26
CA LEU A 142 10.89 10.36 14.98
C LEU A 142 12.30 10.96 14.77
N LYS A 143 12.33 12.27 14.52
CA LYS A 143 13.51 13.13 14.66
C LYS A 143 13.10 14.32 15.55
N GLY A 144 13.94 14.71 16.50
CA GLY A 144 13.58 15.77 17.46
C GLY A 144 12.97 15.18 18.74
N GLU A 145 11.93 15.81 19.26
CA GLU A 145 11.30 15.41 20.53
C GLU A 145 9.79 15.27 20.40
N ALA A 146 9.24 14.19 20.94
CA ALA A 146 7.82 13.96 20.98
C ALA A 146 7.38 13.21 22.24
N TYR A 147 6.20 13.59 22.73
CA TYR A 147 5.50 12.94 23.81
C TYR A 147 4.31 12.15 23.29
N PHE A 148 4.26 10.88 23.67
CA PHE A 148 3.30 9.90 23.18
C PHE A 148 2.37 9.45 24.31
N LYS A 149 1.07 9.53 24.07
CA LYS A 149 0.04 8.82 24.86
C LYS A 149 -0.53 7.72 23.98
N VAL A 150 -0.01 6.51 24.15
CA VAL A 150 -0.29 5.37 23.27
C VAL A 150 -1.45 4.55 23.80
N ALA A 151 -2.46 4.34 22.96
CA ALA A 151 -3.57 3.47 23.29
C ALA A 151 -3.09 2.02 23.51
N LYS A 152 -3.62 1.36 24.54
CA LYS A 152 -3.33 -0.04 24.87
C LYS A 152 -3.68 -0.96 23.68
N GLY A 153 -2.81 -1.93 23.40
CA GLY A 153 -3.02 -2.90 22.33
C GLY A 153 -1.73 -3.57 21.89
N SER A 154 -1.54 -3.68 20.57
CA SER A 154 -0.37 -4.32 19.97
C SER A 154 0.88 -3.43 20.04
N LYS A 155 2.05 -4.03 19.75
CA LYS A 155 3.34 -3.35 19.74
C LYS A 155 3.33 -2.06 18.90
N PHE A 156 3.68 -0.96 19.55
CA PHE A 156 3.91 0.35 18.94
C PHE A 156 5.40 0.66 19.00
N THR A 157 6.00 1.04 17.86
CA THR A 157 7.44 1.28 17.76
C THR A 157 7.74 2.68 17.22
N VAL A 158 8.50 3.46 17.99
CA VAL A 158 9.12 4.72 17.57
C VAL A 158 10.56 4.43 17.13
N LYS A 159 10.87 4.67 15.87
CA LYS A 159 12.20 4.51 15.29
C LYS A 159 12.94 5.85 15.29
N THR A 160 14.12 5.89 15.85
CA THR A 160 15.01 7.06 15.81
C THR A 160 16.35 6.68 15.18
N ALA A 161 17.22 7.65 14.94
CA ALA A 161 18.55 7.37 14.40
C ALA A 161 19.44 6.59 15.37
N LEU A 162 19.27 6.81 16.68
CA LEU A 162 20.12 6.21 17.73
C LEU A 162 19.54 4.92 18.31
N GLY A 163 18.23 4.74 18.23
CA GLY A 163 17.55 3.63 18.89
C GLY A 163 16.08 3.48 18.55
N ASN A 164 15.51 2.33 18.93
CA ASN A 164 14.09 2.04 18.77
C ASN A 164 13.41 2.01 20.13
N VAL A 165 12.21 2.55 20.22
CA VAL A 165 11.39 2.55 21.45
C VAL A 165 10.10 1.78 21.17
N SER A 166 9.88 0.69 21.89
CA SER A 166 8.74 -0.21 21.74
C SER A 166 7.87 -0.23 22.98
N VAL A 167 6.55 -0.15 22.80
CA VAL A 167 5.56 -0.12 23.89
C VAL A 167 4.29 -0.87 23.52
N LEU A 168 3.43 -1.18 24.50
CA LEU A 168 2.12 -1.80 24.29
C LEU A 168 0.94 -0.86 24.61
N GLY A 169 1.19 0.25 25.31
CA GLY A 169 0.17 1.18 25.80
C GLY A 169 0.70 1.95 27.00
N THR A 170 1.36 3.06 26.73
CA THR A 170 2.18 3.79 27.70
C THR A 170 2.12 5.29 27.45
N GLN A 171 2.50 6.06 28.47
CA GLN A 171 2.78 7.48 28.34
C GLN A 171 4.28 7.70 28.48
N PHE A 172 4.92 8.25 27.45
CA PHE A 172 6.38 8.39 27.42
C PHE A 172 6.83 9.54 26.52
N ASN A 173 7.97 10.14 26.85
CA ASN A 173 8.64 11.14 26.02
C ASN A 173 9.88 10.51 25.38
N VAL A 174 10.14 10.86 24.12
CA VAL A 174 11.36 10.47 23.40
C VAL A 174 12.02 11.71 22.86
N VAL A 175 13.29 11.89 23.19
CA VAL A 175 14.19 12.88 22.60
C VAL A 175 15.21 12.14 21.75
N ALA A 176 15.37 12.56 20.50
CA ALA A 176 16.36 12.04 19.57
C ALA A 176 16.91 13.18 18.72
N ARG A 177 17.99 13.81 19.22
CA ARG A 177 18.65 14.96 18.59
C ARG A 177 20.16 14.76 18.61
N ASN A 178 20.81 14.78 17.46
CA ASN A 178 22.27 14.65 17.33
C ASN A 178 22.80 13.44 18.13
N ASN A 179 23.66 13.69 19.12
CA ASN A 179 24.26 12.67 20.00
C ASN A 179 23.51 12.52 21.34
N TYR A 180 22.27 13.02 21.42
CA TYR A 180 21.41 12.90 22.58
C TYR A 180 20.18 12.05 22.26
N PHE A 181 20.01 10.99 23.05
CA PHE A 181 18.83 10.15 23.03
C PHE A 181 18.32 9.96 24.44
N GLU A 182 17.07 10.29 24.68
CA GLU A 182 16.46 10.11 25.99
C GLU A 182 15.04 9.56 25.86
N VAL A 183 14.71 8.64 26.75
CA VAL A 183 13.38 8.06 26.87
C VAL A 183 12.95 8.15 28.32
N ILE A 184 11.83 8.84 28.55
CA ILE A 184 11.21 8.99 29.88
C ILE A 184 9.88 8.25 29.87
N CYS A 185 9.69 7.32 30.82
CA CYS A 185 8.43 6.61 30.98
C CYS A 185 7.62 7.21 32.14
N TYR A 186 6.43 7.71 31.83
CA TYR A 186 5.50 8.27 32.83
C TYR A 186 4.45 7.24 33.26
N GLU A 187 3.99 6.40 32.34
CA GLU A 187 3.02 5.33 32.63
C GLU A 187 3.36 4.06 31.84
N GLY A 188 3.26 2.91 32.52
CA GLY A 188 3.45 1.58 31.97
C GLY A 188 4.93 1.16 31.88
N LEU A 189 5.30 0.52 30.77
CA LEU A 189 6.64 -0.04 30.56
C LEU A 189 7.13 0.22 29.13
N VAL A 190 8.30 0.84 29.02
CA VAL A 190 8.93 1.14 27.74
C VAL A 190 10.13 0.24 27.52
N SER A 191 10.28 -0.29 26.31
CA SER A 191 11.47 -1.03 25.88
C SER A 191 12.25 -0.17 24.89
N ALA A 192 13.45 0.27 25.25
CA ALA A 192 14.33 1.04 24.38
C ALA A 192 15.51 0.18 23.92
N THR A 193 15.90 0.28 22.66
CA THR A 193 17.07 -0.40 22.10
C THR A 193 18.12 0.65 21.72
N TYR A 194 19.34 0.49 22.20
CA TYR A 194 20.50 1.32 21.86
C TYR A 194 21.74 0.42 21.66
N LYS A 195 22.45 0.57 20.54
CA LYS A 195 23.62 -0.27 20.17
C LYS A 195 23.40 -1.78 20.42
N ASN A 196 22.27 -2.32 19.96
CA ASN A 196 21.82 -3.71 20.13
C ASN A 196 21.46 -4.14 21.57
N ASN A 197 21.65 -3.30 22.57
CA ASN A 197 21.20 -3.57 23.93
C ASN A 197 19.75 -3.13 24.10
N THR A 198 18.94 -3.96 24.75
CA THR A 198 17.54 -3.65 25.08
C THR A 198 17.42 -3.31 26.56
N ILE A 199 16.89 -2.13 26.84
CA ILE A 199 16.71 -1.57 28.18
C ILE A 199 15.21 -1.46 28.45
N LYS A 200 14.76 -2.01 29.59
CA LYS A 200 13.38 -1.84 30.07
C LYS A 200 13.33 -0.65 31.02
N ILE A 201 12.41 0.28 30.76
CA ILE A 201 12.24 1.55 31.47
C ILE A 201 10.82 1.54 32.06
N PRO A 202 10.66 1.20 33.35
CA PRO A 202 9.37 1.25 34.01
C PRO A 202 8.92 2.70 34.23
N ALA A 203 7.63 2.88 34.49
CA ALA A 203 7.06 4.17 34.88
C ALA A 203 7.85 4.82 36.04
N GLY A 204 8.04 6.13 35.95
CA GLY A 204 8.82 6.91 36.91
C GLY A 204 10.34 6.74 36.75
N SER A 205 10.81 6.28 35.59
CA SER A 205 12.23 6.14 35.26
C SER A 205 12.56 6.70 33.88
N SER A 206 13.84 6.96 33.65
CA SER A 206 14.37 7.35 32.34
C SER A 206 15.66 6.64 31.98
N PHE A 207 15.90 6.55 30.68
CA PHE A 207 17.16 6.14 30.11
C PHE A 207 17.63 7.22 29.15
N LYS A 208 18.84 7.73 29.37
CA LYS A 208 19.45 8.75 28.50
C LYS A 208 20.83 8.33 28.03
N VAL A 209 21.17 8.81 26.85
CA VAL A 209 22.46 8.65 26.19
C VAL A 209 22.95 10.02 25.80
N ILE A 210 24.10 10.42 26.30
CA ILE A 210 24.76 11.69 25.98
C ILE A 210 26.19 11.34 25.58
N ASN A 211 26.62 11.74 24.38
CA ASN A 211 28.00 11.51 23.91
C ASN A 211 28.45 10.04 24.04
N SER A 212 27.57 9.10 23.71
CA SER A 212 27.74 7.65 23.88
C SER A 212 27.71 7.11 25.32
N GLU A 213 27.70 7.94 26.34
CA GLU A 213 27.55 7.52 27.74
C GLU A 213 26.08 7.28 28.05
N THR A 214 25.78 6.15 28.69
CA THR A 214 24.41 5.80 29.08
C THR A 214 24.19 6.08 30.56
N LYS A 215 23.05 6.68 30.89
CA LYS A 215 22.61 6.88 32.28
C LYS A 215 21.17 6.43 32.44
N PHE A 216 20.92 5.66 33.51
CA PHE A 216 19.59 5.26 33.91
C PHE A 216 19.23 6.01 35.19
N GLU A 217 18.12 6.75 35.19
CA GLU A 217 17.65 7.48 36.37
C GLU A 217 16.33 6.89 36.85
N LYS A 218 16.29 6.47 38.12
CA LYS A 218 15.08 6.11 38.85
C LYS A 218 14.58 7.37 39.57
N THR A 219 13.27 7.50 39.73
CA THR A 219 12.59 8.61 40.45
C THR A 219 12.28 9.83 39.58
N ILE A 220 11.32 9.66 38.68
CA ILE A 220 10.61 10.73 37.98
C ILE A 220 9.20 10.82 38.56
N THR A 221 8.90 11.93 39.22
CA THR A 221 7.60 12.18 39.86
C THR A 221 6.63 12.95 38.95
N ALA A 222 7.14 13.58 37.88
CA ALA A 222 6.31 14.28 36.92
C ALA A 222 5.37 13.31 36.18
N SER A 223 4.18 13.79 35.80
CA SER A 223 3.18 13.02 35.03
C SER A 223 3.31 13.19 33.51
N GLY A 224 4.18 14.09 33.06
CA GLY A 224 4.47 14.36 31.66
C GLY A 224 5.66 15.30 31.51
N PRO A 225 6.11 15.57 30.28
CA PRO A 225 7.25 16.44 30.06
C PRO A 225 6.87 17.91 30.22
N SER A 226 7.77 18.68 30.85
CA SER A 226 7.52 20.07 31.22
C SER A 226 7.34 21.00 30.01
N TRP A 227 7.89 20.64 28.85
CA TRP A 227 7.82 21.49 27.65
C TRP A 227 6.40 21.62 27.11
N ILE A 228 5.51 20.68 27.44
CA ILE A 228 4.07 20.78 27.13
C ILE A 228 3.44 21.95 27.90
N GLN A 229 3.97 22.25 29.10
CA GLN A 229 3.58 23.38 29.93
C GLN A 229 4.48 24.61 29.70
N ASN A 230 5.09 24.72 28.52
CA ASN A 230 5.96 25.84 28.13
C ASN A 230 7.17 26.05 29.07
N ASN A 231 7.76 24.95 29.55
CA ASN A 231 8.96 24.99 30.38
C ASN A 231 9.98 23.91 29.99
N SER A 232 11.25 24.28 29.81
CA SER A 232 12.33 23.33 29.57
C SER A 232 13.14 23.15 30.84
N SER A 233 13.37 21.90 31.25
CA SER A 233 14.09 21.57 32.49
C SER A 233 15.26 20.65 32.20
N PHE A 234 16.40 20.94 32.83
CA PHE A 234 17.68 20.28 32.59
C PHE A 234 18.31 19.85 33.91
N LYS A 235 18.87 18.64 33.94
CA LYS A 235 19.59 18.10 35.08
C LYS A 235 20.90 17.49 34.62
N SER A 236 22.00 18.16 34.96
CA SER A 236 23.36 17.79 34.55
C SER A 236 23.47 17.58 33.03
N MET A 237 23.01 18.57 32.24
CA MET A 237 23.06 18.53 30.78
C MET A 237 24.19 19.39 30.24
N PRO A 238 24.90 18.97 29.16
CA PRO A 238 25.90 19.82 28.51
C PRO A 238 25.29 21.15 28.06
N TYR A 239 26.02 22.24 28.26
CA TYR A 239 25.53 23.59 27.98
C TYR A 239 25.14 23.79 26.52
N TRP A 240 25.85 23.18 25.57
CA TRP A 240 25.48 23.24 24.15
C TRP A 240 24.04 22.77 23.90
N TYR A 241 23.59 21.75 24.64
CA TYR A 241 22.25 21.21 24.48
C TYR A 241 21.20 22.17 25.02
N VAL A 242 21.49 22.81 26.16
CA VAL A 242 20.64 23.82 26.78
C VAL A 242 20.47 25.04 25.86
N VAL A 243 21.57 25.54 25.31
CA VAL A 243 21.56 26.64 24.33
C VAL A 243 20.75 26.25 23.10
N SER A 244 20.98 25.05 22.56
CA SER A 244 20.25 24.54 21.38
C SER A 244 18.74 24.41 21.64
N GLU A 245 18.32 23.99 22.84
CA GLU A 245 16.90 23.96 23.20
C GLU A 245 16.32 25.37 23.32
N LEU A 246 17.06 26.34 23.84
CA LEU A 246 16.60 27.73 23.91
C LEU A 246 16.42 28.31 22.50
N GLU A 247 17.38 28.11 21.59
CA GLU A 247 17.27 28.46 20.17
C GLU A 247 16.00 27.87 19.54
N ARG A 248 15.72 26.58 19.80
CA ARG A 248 14.52 25.89 19.30
C ARG A 248 13.23 26.49 19.81
N GLN A 249 13.16 26.83 21.10
CA GLN A 249 11.92 27.33 21.70
C GLN A 249 11.63 28.79 21.36
N TYR A 250 12.65 29.58 21.03
CA TYR A 250 12.52 31.02 20.77
C TYR A 250 12.79 31.44 19.33
N ASN A 251 13.21 30.51 18.45
CA ASN A 251 13.56 30.81 17.06
C ASN A 251 14.64 31.91 16.96
N ILE A 252 15.73 31.72 17.71
CA ILE A 252 16.90 32.61 17.71
C ILE A 252 18.18 31.80 17.48
N THR A 253 19.28 32.50 17.20
CA THR A 253 20.64 31.96 17.15
C THR A 253 21.46 32.52 18.30
N ILE A 254 22.20 31.67 18.99
CA ILE A 254 23.04 32.02 20.14
C ILE A 254 24.50 31.71 19.82
N GLU A 255 25.34 32.73 19.90
CA GLU A 255 26.80 32.59 19.92
C GLU A 255 27.29 32.55 21.37
N PHE A 256 28.12 31.58 21.72
CA PHE A 256 28.74 31.50 23.04
C PHE A 256 30.14 30.86 22.94
N ASN A 257 30.96 31.00 23.98
CA ASN A 257 32.30 30.43 23.98
C ASN A 257 32.26 28.89 23.98
N ASN A 258 32.89 28.27 22.96
CA ASN A 258 32.94 26.82 22.81
C ASN A 258 33.57 26.09 24.00
N THR A 259 34.41 26.76 24.81
CA THR A 259 34.98 26.15 26.02
C THR A 259 33.89 25.75 27.03
N LEU A 260 32.74 26.42 27.02
CA LEU A 260 31.61 26.14 27.90
C LEU A 260 30.70 25.01 27.38
N SER A 261 30.89 24.57 26.13
CA SER A 261 29.99 23.62 25.45
C SER A 261 29.67 22.38 26.28
N ASN A 262 30.70 21.79 26.91
CA ASN A 262 30.57 20.57 27.70
C ASN A 262 30.33 20.81 29.19
N ASN A 263 30.27 22.06 29.65
CA ASN A 263 29.97 22.37 31.04
C ASN A 263 28.55 21.89 31.38
N LEU A 264 28.39 21.28 32.55
CA LEU A 264 27.10 20.75 32.98
C LEU A 264 26.24 21.86 33.55
N PHE A 265 25.01 21.94 33.06
CA PHE A 265 23.99 22.86 33.50
C PHE A 265 22.84 22.12 34.18
N THR A 266 22.35 22.69 35.27
CA THR A 266 21.12 22.26 35.95
C THR A 266 20.27 23.49 36.19
N GLY A 267 19.02 23.44 35.75
CA GLY A 267 18.12 24.59 35.80
C GLY A 267 16.94 24.40 34.85
N ASN A 268 16.11 25.42 34.75
CA ASN A 268 14.98 25.45 33.83
C ASN A 268 14.77 26.85 33.26
N PHE A 269 14.04 26.93 32.16
CA PHE A 269 13.53 28.19 31.63
C PHE A 269 12.12 28.04 31.06
N THR A 270 11.32 29.08 31.22
CA THR A 270 9.99 29.19 30.63
C THR A 270 10.08 29.64 29.18
N HIS A 271 9.05 29.35 28.37
CA HIS A 271 9.00 29.67 26.93
C HIS A 271 8.18 30.95 26.65
N ASN A 272 7.89 31.75 27.68
CA ASN A 272 7.04 32.93 27.60
C ASN A 272 7.81 34.25 27.54
N ASN A 273 9.08 34.27 27.95
CA ASN A 273 9.88 35.49 28.02
C ASN A 273 11.36 35.17 27.75
N LEU A 274 11.80 35.55 26.55
CA LEU A 274 13.18 35.30 26.09
C LEU A 274 14.21 35.91 27.04
N LYS A 275 13.98 37.12 27.56
CA LYS A 275 14.95 37.79 28.45
C LYS A 275 15.13 37.01 29.76
N ASN A 276 14.05 36.44 30.30
CA ASN A 276 14.12 35.61 31.51
C ASN A 276 14.79 34.27 31.20
N ALA A 277 14.50 33.66 30.05
CA ALA A 277 15.16 32.42 29.63
C ALA A 277 16.66 32.61 29.42
N LEU A 278 17.08 33.70 28.77
CA LEU A 278 18.49 34.05 28.61
C LEU A 278 19.16 34.24 29.97
N LYS A 279 18.56 35.01 30.89
CA LYS A 279 19.08 35.17 32.26
C LYS A 279 19.24 33.82 32.97
N ALA A 280 18.26 32.93 32.85
CA ALA A 280 18.28 31.62 33.51
C ALA A 280 19.46 30.74 33.06
N ILE A 281 19.90 30.88 31.80
CA ILE A 281 21.03 30.12 31.26
C ILE A 281 22.38 30.85 31.35
N THR A 282 22.41 32.16 31.60
CA THR A 282 23.66 32.94 31.69
C THR A 282 24.14 33.16 33.12
N ILE A 283 23.23 33.44 34.06
CA ILE A 283 23.57 33.75 35.46
C ILE A 283 24.41 32.64 36.12
N PRO A 284 24.08 31.33 35.98
CA PRO A 284 24.85 30.27 36.62
C PRO A 284 26.31 30.16 36.15
N PHE A 285 26.63 30.70 34.97
CA PHE A 285 27.97 30.74 34.41
C PHE A 285 28.62 32.13 34.51
N ASN A 286 28.00 33.06 35.24
CA ASN A 286 28.43 34.44 35.36
C ASN A 286 28.62 35.14 33.99
N LEU A 287 27.76 34.80 33.03
CA LEU A 287 27.76 35.36 31.68
C LEU A 287 26.77 36.51 31.57
N ASN A 288 27.06 37.42 30.65
CA ASN A 288 26.14 38.43 30.14
C ASN A 288 25.64 38.03 28.75
N TYR A 289 24.55 38.65 28.29
CA TYR A 289 24.08 38.50 26.92
C TYR A 289 23.85 39.85 26.25
N THR A 290 24.06 39.88 24.93
CA THR A 290 23.82 41.05 24.09
C THR A 290 23.06 40.61 22.84
N PHE A 291 22.09 41.44 22.41
CA PHE A 291 21.42 41.22 21.13
C PHE A 291 22.30 41.79 20.01
N VAL A 292 22.77 40.92 19.12
CA VAL A 292 23.51 41.30 17.91
C VAL A 292 22.53 41.74 16.82
N THR A 293 21.40 41.02 16.72
CA THR A 293 20.24 41.38 15.88
C THR A 293 18.96 40.91 16.57
N ASN A 294 17.79 41.16 15.98
CA ASN A 294 16.49 40.72 16.53
C ASN A 294 16.44 39.20 16.81
N ASN A 295 17.12 38.38 16.01
CA ASN A 295 17.10 36.92 16.14
C ASN A 295 18.48 36.33 16.48
N LYS A 296 19.47 37.16 16.87
CA LYS A 296 20.83 36.71 17.17
C LYS A 296 21.32 37.29 18.48
N VAL A 297 21.73 36.42 19.40
CA VAL A 297 22.22 36.75 20.74
C VAL A 297 23.65 36.26 20.89
N ARG A 298 24.49 37.05 21.57
CA ARG A 298 25.84 36.63 21.96
C ARG A 298 25.93 36.57 23.48
N LEU A 299 26.42 35.44 24.00
CA LEU A 299 26.74 35.23 25.41
C LEU A 299 28.24 35.51 25.62
N ASN A 300 28.55 36.44 26.54
CA ASN A 300 29.91 36.90 26.84
C ASN A 300 30.23 36.70 28.32
#